data_AF-A0A7V4S431-F1
#
_entry.id   AF-A0A7V4S431-F1
#
_cell.length_a   1.000
_cell.length_b   1.000
_cell.length_c   1.000
_cell.angle_alpha   90.00
_cell.angle_beta   90.00
_cell.angle_gamma   90.00
#
_symmetry.space_group_name_H-M   'P 1'
#
loop_
_entity.id
_entity.type
_entity.pdbx_description
1 polymer ?
#
loop_
_entity_poly.entity_id
_entity_poly.type
_entity_poly.pdbx_seq_one_letter_code
_entity_poly.pdbx_strand_id
1 'polypeptide(L)'
;MKVTMIAREYPPYIYGGAGVHLRYLTQELSKIMEVEVRCFGDQNIPEGNPKVKGYTGWEKLKGKKFSPALETLSTNLLSVLDEIDSDIVHTHTWYGHFGGLLAK
;
A
#
# COMPACT_ATOMS: atom_id res chain seq x y z
N MET A 1 -2.04 -7.17 18.04
CA MET A 1 -2.82 -6.26 17.18
C MET A 1 -1.98 -5.95 15.96
N LYS A 2 -2.54 -6.09 14.76
CA LYS A 2 -1.85 -5.91 13.48
C LYS A 2 -2.62 -4.95 12.59
N VAL A 3 -1.90 -4.09 11.86
CA VAL A 3 -2.48 -3.16 10.88
C VAL A 3 -1.88 -3.39 9.49
N THR A 4 -2.74 -3.42 8.48
CA THR A 4 -2.34 -3.34 7.07
C THR A 4 -2.56 -1.92 6.56
N MET A 5 -1.47 -1.24 6.21
CA MET A 5 -1.47 0.09 5.60
C MET A 5 -1.53 -0.05 4.07
N ILE A 6 -2.49 0.59 3.41
CA ILE A 6 -2.56 0.64 1.94
C ILE A 6 -2.36 2.08 1.46
N ALA A 7 -1.31 2.32 0.69
CA ALA A 7 -0.97 3.66 0.23
C ALA A 7 -0.23 3.66 -1.10
N ARG A 8 -0.15 4.83 -1.75
CA ARG A 8 0.63 4.97 -2.98
C ARG A 8 2.13 4.97 -2.72
N GLU A 9 2.58 5.85 -1.82
CA GLU A 9 3.99 6.15 -1.62
C GLU A 9 4.54 5.48 -0.36
N TYR A 10 5.71 4.86 -0.50
CA TYR A 10 6.50 4.32 0.62
C TYR A 10 7.96 4.22 0.16
N PRO A 11 8.98 4.28 1.05
CA PRO A 11 10.38 4.19 0.63
C PRO A 11 10.63 2.99 -0.30
N PRO A 12 11.46 3.17 -1.35
CA PRO A 12 12.23 4.37 -1.69
C PRO A 12 11.46 5.46 -2.48
N TYR A 13 10.17 5.25 -2.79
CA TYR A 13 9.38 6.11 -3.66
C TYR A 13 8.48 7.08 -2.88
N ILE A 14 9.10 8.11 -2.28
CA ILE A 14 8.39 9.22 -1.62
C ILE A 14 8.62 10.50 -2.39
N TYR A 15 7.53 11.17 -2.77
CA TYR A 15 7.56 12.42 -3.52
C TYR A 15 6.67 13.50 -2.91
N GLY A 16 5.80 13.16 -1.96
CA GLY A 16 4.90 14.10 -1.31
C GLY A 16 4.76 13.91 0.20
N GLY A 17 4.08 14.86 0.83
CA GLY A 17 3.86 14.86 2.29
C GLY A 17 3.10 13.65 2.81
N ALA A 18 2.22 13.05 2.00
CA ALA A 18 1.50 11.84 2.38
C ALA A 18 2.44 10.62 2.54
N GLY A 19 3.42 10.46 1.64
CA GLY A 19 4.43 9.40 1.75
C GLY A 19 5.38 9.63 2.93
N VAL A 20 5.78 10.89 3.19
CA VAL A 20 6.58 11.26 4.38
C VAL A 20 5.81 10.94 5.66
N HIS A 21 4.54 11.32 5.73
CA HIS A 21 3.67 11.01 6.86
C HIS A 21 3.60 9.50 7.11
N LEU A 22 3.30 8.71 6.08
CA LEU A 22 3.16 7.27 6.22
C LEU A 22 4.46 6.62 6.71
N ARG A 23 5.62 7.01 6.16
CA ARG A 23 6.93 6.48 6.57
C ARG A 23 7.15 6.60 8.07
N TYR A 24 6.93 7.79 8.64
CA TYR A 24 7.18 8.01 10.06
C TYR A 24 6.09 7.38 10.94
N LEU A 25 4.84 7.38 10.47
CA LEU A 25 3.75 6.71 11.15
C LEU A 25 4.03 5.20 11.29
N THR A 26 4.39 4.52 10.20
CA THR A 26 4.67 3.07 10.23
C THR A 26 5.91 2.75 11.04
N GLN A 27 6.95 3.59 10.98
CA GLN A 27 8.16 3.44 11.78
C GLN A 27 7.85 3.46 13.29
N GLU A 28 7.05 4.42 13.76
CA GLU A 28 6.72 4.52 15.19
C GLU A 28 5.69 3.48 15.63
N LEU A 29 4.67 3.20 14.79
CA LEU A 29 3.70 2.14 15.07
C LEU A 29 4.35 0.76 15.18
N SER A 30 5.37 0.47 14.36
CA SER A 30 6.07 -0.82 14.37
C SER A 30 6.81 -1.10 15.69
N LYS A 31 6.96 -0.11 16.57
CA LYS A 31 7.53 -0.29 17.91
C LYS A 31 6.51 -0.86 18.92
N ILE A 32 5.23 -0.73 18.63
CA ILE A 32 4.15 -1.08 19.57
C ILE A 32 3.13 -2.08 19.00
N MET A 33 3.16 -2.35 17.69
CA MET A 33 2.27 -3.30 17.04
C MET A 33 2.87 -3.86 15.74
N GLU A 34 2.26 -4.91 15.19
CA GLU A 34 2.66 -5.44 13.88
C GLU A 34 2.11 -4.55 12.76
N VAL A 35 2.96 -4.20 11.80
CA VAL A 35 2.63 -3.31 10.70
C VAL A 35 3.02 -3.98 9.38
N GLU A 36 2.04 -4.08 8.50
CA GLU A 36 2.25 -4.41 7.09
C GLU A 36 1.96 -3.17 6.24
N VAL A 37 2.81 -2.91 5.25
CA VAL A 37 2.63 -1.84 4.27
C VAL A 37 2.48 -2.45 2.90
N ARG A 38 1.34 -2.19 2.26
CA ARG A 38 1.05 -2.49 0.86
C ARG A 38 1.10 -1.20 0.07
N CYS A 39 2.07 -1.10 -0.84
CA CYS A 39 2.36 0.13 -1.57
C CYS A 39 2.44 -0.05 -3.08
N PHE A 40 2.53 1.06 -3.82
CA PHE A 40 2.67 1.01 -5.27
C PHE A 40 4.17 0.97 -5.60
N GLY A 41 4.57 -0.01 -6.39
CA GLY A 41 5.97 -0.21 -6.75
C GLY A 41 6.38 -1.67 -6.72
N ASP A 42 7.64 -1.90 -6.41
CA ASP A 42 8.35 -3.18 -6.49
C ASP A 42 9.01 -3.58 -5.15
N GLN A 43 8.66 -2.89 -4.06
CA GLN A 43 9.21 -3.17 -2.74
C GLN A 43 8.95 -4.63 -2.34
N ASN A 44 9.96 -5.29 -1.77
CA ASN A 44 9.82 -6.64 -1.23
C ASN A 44 10.68 -6.77 0.03
N ILE A 45 10.10 -6.41 1.17
CA ILE A 45 10.73 -6.47 2.49
C ILE A 45 9.85 -7.37 3.37
N PRO A 46 9.97 -8.71 3.24
CA PRO A 46 9.11 -9.67 3.94
C PRO A 46 9.50 -9.87 5.41
N GLU A 47 10.70 -9.45 5.80
CA GLU A 47 11.26 -9.58 7.14
C GLU A 47 11.25 -8.24 7.89
N GLY A 48 11.21 -8.32 9.22
CA GLY A 48 11.18 -7.14 10.10
C GLY A 48 9.78 -6.60 10.36
N ASN A 49 9.74 -5.41 10.96
CA ASN A 49 8.52 -4.66 11.24
C ASN A 49 8.80 -3.17 11.01
N PRO A 50 8.23 -2.53 9.96
CA PRO A 50 7.12 -3.04 9.15
C PRO A 50 7.56 -4.01 8.04
N LYS A 51 6.70 -4.98 7.70
CA LYS A 51 6.79 -5.72 6.44
C LYS A 51 6.27 -4.85 5.30
N VAL A 52 6.90 -4.91 4.12
CA VAL A 52 6.56 -4.03 2.99
C VAL A 52 6.46 -4.83 1.70
N LYS A 53 5.34 -4.68 1.00
CA LYS A 53 5.13 -5.27 -0.33
C LYS A 53 4.59 -4.24 -1.31
N GLY A 54 5.30 -4.09 -2.42
CA GLY A 54 4.93 -3.27 -3.57
C GLY A 54 4.08 -4.07 -4.55
N TYR A 55 3.12 -3.37 -5.18
CA TYR A 55 2.27 -3.93 -6.22
C TYR A 55 2.33 -3.03 -7.45
N THR A 56 2.44 -3.67 -8.62
CA THR A 56 2.42 -3.01 -9.92
C THR A 56 1.16 -3.40 -10.68
N GLY A 57 0.39 -2.41 -11.12
CA GLY A 57 -0.85 -2.62 -11.89
C GLY A 57 -0.59 -3.33 -13.22
N TRP A 58 -1.65 -3.83 -13.86
CA TRP A 58 -1.54 -4.64 -15.07
C TRP A 58 -0.91 -3.88 -16.24
N GLU A 59 0.12 -4.46 -16.85
CA GLU A 59 0.85 -3.91 -18.00
C GLU A 59 -0.07 -3.48 -19.16
N LYS A 60 -1.17 -4.20 -19.39
CA LYS A 60 -2.16 -3.89 -20.44
C LYS A 60 -2.76 -2.49 -20.33
N LEU A 61 -2.72 -1.90 -19.14
CA LEU A 61 -3.28 -0.59 -18.86
C LEU A 61 -2.33 0.55 -19.22
N LYS A 62 -1.03 0.31 -19.47
CA LYS A 62 -0.06 1.39 -19.76
C LYS A 62 -0.33 2.12 -21.08
N GLY A 63 -0.10 3.44 -21.09
CA GLY A 63 -0.15 4.28 -22.30
C GLY A 63 -1.54 4.52 -22.90
N LYS A 64 -2.61 4.28 -22.13
CA LYS A 64 -4.01 4.52 -22.49
C LYS A 64 -4.52 5.85 -21.91
N LYS A 65 -5.61 6.38 -22.47
CA LYS A 65 -6.22 7.66 -22.05
C LYS A 65 -6.51 7.74 -20.55
N PHE A 66 -6.89 6.63 -19.93
CA PHE A 66 -7.28 6.56 -18.52
C PHE A 66 -6.33 5.72 -17.65
N SER A 67 -5.11 5.48 -18.13
CA SER A 67 -4.11 4.64 -17.44
C SER A 67 -3.93 5.00 -15.97
N PRO A 68 -3.76 6.27 -15.55
CA PRO A 68 -3.45 6.55 -14.15
C PRO A 68 -4.54 6.07 -13.18
N ALA A 69 -5.81 6.20 -13.55
CA ALA A 69 -6.92 5.74 -12.73
C ALA A 69 -7.05 4.22 -12.77
N LEU A 70 -6.98 3.60 -13.96
CA LEU A 70 -7.12 2.15 -14.10
C LEU A 70 -5.96 1.39 -13.48
N GLU A 71 -4.73 1.86 -13.62
CA GLU A 71 -3.55 1.29 -12.97
C GLU A 71 -3.71 1.37 -11.45
N THR A 72 -4.22 2.48 -10.93
CA THR A 72 -4.51 2.59 -9.49
C THR A 72 -5.50 1.53 -9.03
N LEU A 73 -6.63 1.36 -9.73
CA LEU A 73 -7.63 0.34 -9.39
C LEU A 73 -7.04 -1.08 -9.50
N SER A 74 -6.25 -1.33 -10.54
CA SER A 74 -5.57 -2.61 -10.74
C SER A 74 -4.58 -2.93 -9.61
N THR A 75 -3.77 -1.96 -9.20
CA THR A 75 -2.85 -2.12 -8.07
C THR A 75 -3.60 -2.42 -6.78
N ASN A 76 -4.73 -1.75 -6.52
CA ASN A 76 -5.56 -2.05 -5.35
C ASN A 76 -6.10 -3.49 -5.39
N LEU A 77 -6.62 -3.95 -6.53
CA LEU A 77 -7.09 -5.33 -6.69
C LEU A 77 -5.97 -6.34 -6.41
N LEU A 78 -4.78 -6.13 -6.97
CA LEU A 78 -3.63 -6.98 -6.70
C LEU A 78 -3.22 -6.95 -5.23
N SER A 79 -3.28 -5.77 -4.61
CA SER A 79 -2.90 -5.60 -3.21
C SER A 79 -3.79 -6.33 -2.23
N VAL A 80 -5.01 -6.73 -2.59
CA VAL A 80 -5.94 -7.46 -1.72
C VAL A 80 -6.04 -8.95 -2.06
N LEU A 81 -5.31 -9.43 -3.09
CA LEU A 81 -5.26 -10.87 -3.41
C LEU A 81 -4.45 -11.65 -2.37
N ASP A 82 -3.43 -11.02 -1.80
CA ASP A 82 -2.71 -11.60 -0.68
C ASP A 82 -3.59 -11.54 0.57
N GLU A 83 -3.58 -12.62 1.37
CA GLU A 83 -4.34 -12.71 2.61
C GLU A 83 -4.13 -11.49 3.50
N ILE A 84 -5.22 -10.92 4.03
CA ILE A 84 -5.19 -9.84 5.01
C ILE A 84 -5.60 -10.45 6.35
N ASP A 85 -4.59 -10.70 7.19
CA ASP A 85 -4.70 -11.25 8.54
C ASP A 85 -4.64 -10.16 9.63
N SER A 86 -4.72 -8.89 9.24
CA SER A 86 -4.67 -7.75 10.15
C SER A 86 -6.03 -7.45 10.79
N ASP A 87 -6.01 -6.91 12.00
CA ASP A 87 -7.23 -6.49 12.72
C ASP A 87 -7.83 -5.20 12.13
N ILE A 88 -6.98 -4.37 11.51
CA ILE A 88 -7.32 -3.04 11.00
C ILE A 88 -6.67 -2.83 9.64
N VAL A 89 -7.45 -2.35 8.67
CA VAL A 89 -6.94 -1.81 7.41
C VAL A 89 -7.02 -0.28 7.46
N HIS A 90 -5.88 0.38 7.29
CA HIS A 90 -5.77 1.84 7.30
C HIS A 90 -5.26 2.30 5.93
N THR A 91 -6.05 3.12 5.23
CA THR A 91 -5.69 3.60 3.89
C THR A 91 -5.27 5.07 3.90
N HIS A 92 -4.34 5.42 2.99
CA HIS A 92 -3.96 6.81 2.78
C HIS A 92 -4.24 7.23 1.34
N THR A 93 -4.87 8.40 1.21
CA THR A 93 -5.28 9.04 -0.05
C THR A 93 -6.29 8.24 -0.86
N TRP A 94 -6.81 8.82 -1.94
CA TRP A 94 -7.72 8.10 -2.85
C TRP A 94 -7.06 6.88 -3.51
N TYR A 95 -5.72 6.87 -3.61
CA TYR A 95 -4.98 5.79 -4.25
C TYR A 95 -5.06 4.47 -3.49
N GLY A 96 -5.20 4.47 -2.16
CA GLY A 96 -5.34 3.25 -1.36
C GLY A 96 -6.77 2.93 -0.93
N HIS A 97 -7.69 3.89 -1.07
CA HIS A 97 -9.06 3.77 -0.54
C HIS A 97 -9.82 2.58 -1.14
N PHE A 98 -9.73 2.36 -2.46
CA PHE A 98 -10.44 1.23 -3.08
C PHE A 98 -9.97 -0.13 -2.55
N GLY A 99 -8.67 -0.31 -2.30
CA GLY A 99 -8.14 -1.52 -1.67
C GLY A 99 -8.67 -1.71 -0.25
N GLY A 100 -8.75 -0.65 0.55
CA GLY A 100 -9.36 -0.73 1.88
C GLY A 100 -10.85 -1.07 1.87
N LEU A 101 -11.60 -0.58 0.87
CA LEU A 101 -13.01 -0.93 0.69
C LEU A 101 -13.17 -2.43 0.39
N LEU A 102 -12.29 -3.00 -0.44
CA LEU A 102 -12.32 -4.41 -0.82
C LEU A 102 -11.84 -5.35 0.29
N ALA A 103 -11.06 -4.86 1.25
CA ALA A 103 -10.55 -5.63 2.37
C ALA A 103 -11.57 -5.84 3.50
N LYS A 104 -12.80 -5.32 3.35
CA LYS A 104 -13.93 -5.54 4.26
C LYS A 104 -14.75 -6.75 3.82
#